data_AF-A0A4Y2CZR5-F1
#
_entry.id   AF-A0A4Y2CZR5-F1
#
_cell.length_a   1.000
_cell.length_b   1.000
_cell.length_c   1.000
_cell.angle_alpha   90.00
_cell.angle_beta   90.00
_cell.angle_gamma   90.00
#
_symmetry.space_group_name_H-M   'P 1'
#
loop_
_entity.id
_entity.type
_entity.pdbx_description
1 polymer ?
#
loop_
_entity_poly.entity_id
_entity_poly.type
_entity_poly.pdbx_seq_one_letter_code
_entity_poly.pdbx_strand_id
1 'polypeptide(L)'
;MLLIPFLFEDLTNLVSRLLKRFVVKDALKEENILNVDFENVASFLPSKKIGVGITALCHIKKAKASEEQLSRFFKDARKFLIGCVRKLLERSQLTYILTRSVSCFNPILTLNETLFDQTDKIAAHVM
;
A
#
# COMPACT_ATOMS: atom_id res chain seq x y z
N MET A 1 3.97 13.37 21.31
CA MET A 1 2.56 13.00 21.02
C MET A 1 1.93 13.85 19.89
N LEU A 2 2.70 14.66 19.14
CA LEU A 2 2.20 15.57 18.09
C LEU A 2 2.08 14.95 16.68
N LEU A 3 2.56 13.72 16.46
CA LEU A 3 2.64 13.10 15.13
C LEU A 3 1.41 12.25 14.75
N ILE A 4 0.50 11.99 15.70
CA ILE A 4 -0.64 11.08 15.50
C ILE A 4 -1.57 11.52 14.36
N PRO A 5 -1.88 12.83 14.18
CA PRO A 5 -2.73 13.26 13.06
C PRO A 5 -2.16 12.95 11.67
N PHE A 6 -0.83 12.95 11.52
CA PHE A 6 -0.15 12.65 10.25
C PHE A 6 -0.01 11.15 9.99
N LEU A 7 -0.02 10.35 11.07
CA LEU A 7 0.32 8.93 11.04
C LEU A 7 -0.61 8.11 10.15
N PHE A 8 -1.90 8.46 10.10
CA PHE A 8 -2.86 7.78 9.23
C PHE A 8 -2.49 7.92 7.75
N GLU A 9 -2.14 9.13 7.32
CA GLU A 9 -1.77 9.43 5.93
C GLU A 9 -0.44 8.75 5.57
N ASP A 10 0.57 8.87 6.42
CA ASP A 10 1.89 8.27 6.19
C ASP A 10 1.82 6.74 6.07
N LEU A 11 1.08 6.09 6.97
CA LEU A 11 0.91 4.64 6.92
C LEU A 11 0.08 4.21 5.71
N THR A 12 -0.97 4.96 5.35
CA THR A 12 -1.78 4.67 4.16
C THR A 12 -0.93 4.77 2.90
N ASN A 13 -0.11 5.83 2.80
CA ASN A 13 0.83 6.02 1.70
C ASN A 13 1.88 4.93 1.63
N LEU A 14 2.44 4.51 2.78
CA LEU A 14 3.39 3.40 2.85
C LEU A 14 2.78 2.10 2.33
N VAL A 15 1.60 1.71 2.82
CA VAL A 15 0.91 0.49 2.39
C VAL A 15 0.56 0.57 0.90
N SER A 16 -0.01 1.69 0.44
CA SER A 16 -0.35 1.93 -0.96
C SER A 16 0.86 1.78 -1.88
N ARG A 17 2.00 2.37 -1.51
CA ARG A 17 3.25 2.29 -2.29
C ARG A 17 3.83 0.88 -2.32
N LEU A 18 3.64 0.08 -1.27
CA LEU A 18 4.06 -1.33 -1.26
C LEU A 18 3.15 -2.19 -2.15
N LEU A 19 1.83 -2.04 -2.01
CA LEU A 19 0.85 -2.77 -2.82
C LEU A 19 1.02 -2.50 -4.33
N LYS A 20 1.23 -1.24 -4.71
CA LYS A 20 1.49 -0.84 -6.11
C LYS A 20 2.70 -1.53 -6.75
N ARG A 21 3.59 -2.17 -5.98
CA ARG A 21 4.73 -2.94 -6.51
C ARG A 21 4.34 -4.32 -7.03
N PHE A 22 3.21 -4.87 -6.62
CA PHE A 22 2.82 -6.24 -6.97
C PHE A 22 1.33 -6.45 -7.28
N VAL A 23 0.47 -5.44 -7.06
CA VAL A 23 -0.96 -5.48 -7.37
C VAL A 23 -1.27 -4.61 -8.60
N VAL A 24 -2.19 -5.07 -9.46
CA VAL A 24 -2.69 -4.33 -10.63
C VAL A 24 -3.43 -3.08 -10.15
N LYS A 25 -3.26 -1.95 -10.84
CA LYS A 25 -3.86 -0.67 -10.46
C LYS A 25 -5.38 -0.76 -10.30
N ASP A 26 -6.05 -1.46 -11.22
CA ASP A 26 -7.52 -1.58 -11.22
C ASP A 26 -8.06 -2.37 -10.02
N ALA A 27 -7.23 -3.20 -9.39
CA ALA A 27 -7.58 -3.92 -8.16
C ALA A 27 -7.35 -3.08 -6.89
N LEU A 28 -6.64 -1.96 -6.97
CA LEU A 28 -6.36 -1.05 -5.86
C LEU A 28 -7.30 0.16 -5.89
N LYS A 29 -8.48 0.04 -5.29
CA LYS A 29 -9.29 1.22 -4.95
C LYS A 29 -8.74 1.88 -3.69
N GLU A 30 -8.75 3.21 -3.63
CA GLU A 30 -8.20 3.99 -2.50
C GLU A 30 -8.85 3.61 -1.16
N GLU A 31 -10.14 3.30 -1.19
CA GLU A 31 -10.94 2.81 -0.05
C GLU A 31 -10.63 1.36 0.39
N ASN A 32 -9.94 0.57 -0.43
CA ASN A 32 -9.73 -0.88 -0.21
C ASN A 32 -8.30 -1.28 0.20
N ILE A 33 -7.44 -0.32 0.53
CA ILE A 33 -6.04 -0.58 0.91
C ILE A 33 -5.92 -1.48 2.16
N LEU A 34 -6.94 -1.46 3.03
CA LEU A 34 -6.99 -2.29 4.24
C LEU A 34 -7.57 -3.69 4.00
N ASN A 35 -8.31 -3.90 2.91
CA ASN A 35 -9.06 -5.13 2.62
C ASN A 35 -8.56 -5.80 1.33
N VAL A 36 -7.24 -5.93 1.21
CA VAL A 36 -6.62 -6.57 0.05
C VAL A 36 -6.76 -8.09 0.16
N ASP A 37 -7.34 -8.70 -0.89
CA ASP A 37 -7.36 -10.15 -1.04
C ASP A 37 -6.01 -10.64 -1.61
N PHE A 38 -5.19 -11.24 -0.73
CA PHE A 38 -3.88 -11.79 -1.10
C PHE A 38 -3.95 -13.18 -1.75
N GLU A 39 -5.14 -13.79 -1.85
CA GLU A 39 -5.32 -15.10 -2.48
C GLU A 39 -5.80 -14.97 -3.93
N ASN A 40 -6.36 -13.82 -4.32
CA ASN A 40 -6.78 -13.56 -5.69
C ASN A 40 -5.58 -13.24 -6.62
N VAL A 41 -5.02 -14.27 -7.24
CA VAL A 41 -3.87 -14.16 -8.17
C VAL A 41 -4.14 -13.24 -9.36
N ALA A 42 -5.40 -13.08 -9.80
CA ALA A 42 -5.75 -12.20 -10.91
C ALA A 42 -5.51 -10.72 -10.58
N SER A 43 -5.47 -10.36 -9.30
CA SER A 43 -5.14 -9.02 -8.84
C SER A 43 -3.63 -8.71 -8.92
N PHE A 44 -2.77 -9.68 -9.17
CA PHE A 44 -1.31 -9.49 -9.13
C PHE A 44 -0.70 -9.13 -10.48
N LEU A 45 0.34 -8.29 -10.41
CA LEU A 45 1.18 -7.98 -11.55
C LEU A 45 1.94 -9.22 -12.03
N PRO A 46 2.13 -9.41 -13.35
CA PRO A 46 3.02 -10.44 -13.88
C PRO A 46 4.43 -10.37 -13.27
N SER A 47 5.12 -11.51 -13.12
CA SER A 47 6.42 -11.57 -12.42
C SER A 47 7.44 -10.55 -12.92
N LYS A 48 7.53 -10.35 -14.26
CA LYS A 48 8.46 -9.39 -14.88
C LYS A 48 8.12 -7.91 -14.59
N LYS A 49 6.92 -7.61 -14.09
CA LYS A 49 6.45 -6.25 -13.76
C LYS A 49 6.49 -5.94 -12.26
N ILE A 50 6.95 -6.86 -11.41
CA ILE A 50 7.05 -6.62 -9.97
C ILE A 50 8.11 -5.56 -9.69
N GLY A 51 7.76 -4.57 -8.88
CA GLY A 51 8.63 -3.47 -8.47
C GLY A 51 9.64 -3.89 -7.40
N VAL A 52 10.87 -4.25 -7.82
CA VAL A 52 11.99 -4.61 -6.91
C VAL A 52 12.98 -3.46 -6.66
N GLY A 53 12.77 -2.30 -7.31
CA GLY A 53 13.62 -1.12 -7.17
C GLY A 53 14.80 -1.08 -8.14
N ILE A 54 15.33 0.12 -8.38
CA ILE A 54 16.34 0.40 -9.41
C ILE A 54 17.65 -0.34 -9.15
N THR A 55 18.11 -0.36 -7.89
CA THR A 55 19.36 -1.03 -7.50
C THR A 55 19.29 -2.52 -7.78
N ALA A 56 18.21 -3.20 -7.37
CA ALA A 56 18.01 -4.62 -7.65
C ALA A 56 17.98 -4.90 -9.16
N LEU A 57 17.26 -4.07 -9.94
CA LEU A 57 17.23 -4.20 -11.41
C LEU A 57 18.63 -4.06 -12.04
N CYS A 58 19.48 -3.17 -11.52
CA CYS A 58 20.86 -3.02 -11.98
C CYS A 58 21.69 -4.30 -11.73
N HIS A 59 21.57 -4.88 -10.53
CA HIS A 59 22.26 -6.13 -10.21
C HIS A 59 21.74 -7.33 -11.01
N ILE A 60 20.42 -7.42 -11.21
CA ILE A 60 19.80 -8.45 -12.05
C ILE A 60 20.35 -8.40 -13.48
N LYS A 61 20.45 -7.22 -14.07
CA LYS A 61 21.03 -7.03 -15.41
C LYS A 61 22.49 -7.48 -15.50
N LYS A 62 23.28 -7.22 -14.44
CA LYS A 62 24.69 -7.60 -14.36
C LYS A 62 24.89 -9.09 -14.11
N ALA A 63 23.97 -9.74 -13.39
CA ALA A 63 24.09 -11.13 -12.96
C ALA A 63 24.01 -12.15 -14.11
N LYS A 64 23.51 -11.76 -15.31
CA LYS A 64 23.31 -12.66 -16.46
C LYS A 64 22.57 -13.96 -16.08
N ALA A 65 21.62 -13.87 -15.15
CA ALA A 65 20.86 -15.01 -14.66
C ALA A 65 19.95 -15.60 -15.75
N SER A 66 19.73 -16.91 -15.70
CA SER A 66 18.77 -17.60 -16.57
C SER A 66 17.32 -17.12 -16.32
N GLU A 67 16.44 -17.31 -17.29
CA GLU A 67 15.02 -16.94 -17.13
C GLU A 67 14.36 -17.68 -15.96
N GLU A 68 14.76 -18.93 -15.68
CA GLU A 68 14.26 -19.70 -14.53
C GLU A 68 14.66 -19.06 -13.20
N GLN A 69 15.93 -18.68 -13.06
CA GLN A 69 16.44 -17.98 -11.88
C GLN A 69 15.74 -16.63 -11.67
N LEU A 70 15.53 -15.87 -12.74
CA LEU A 70 14.79 -14.61 -12.69
C LEU A 70 13.34 -14.82 -12.28
N SER A 71 12.66 -15.82 -12.84
CA SER A 71 11.28 -16.17 -12.50
C SER A 71 11.15 -16.53 -11.02
N ARG A 72 12.08 -17.33 -10.49
CA ARG A 72 12.15 -17.69 -9.07
C ARG A 72 12.36 -16.47 -8.19
N PHE A 73 13.33 -15.62 -8.53
CA PHE A 73 13.58 -14.37 -7.81
C PHE A 73 12.33 -13.48 -7.73
N PHE A 74 11.62 -13.27 -8.85
CA PHE A 74 10.43 -12.43 -8.85
C PHE A 74 9.26 -13.05 -8.07
N LYS A 75 9.11 -14.37 -8.06
CA LYS A 75 8.14 -15.07 -7.20
C LYS A 75 8.48 -14.87 -5.72
N ASP A 76 9.73 -15.03 -5.35
CA ASP A 76 10.20 -14.84 -3.96
C ASP A 76 10.04 -13.38 -3.52
N ALA A 77 10.37 -12.42 -4.39
CA ALA A 77 10.17 -11.00 -4.14
C ALA A 77 8.69 -10.65 -3.93
N ARG A 78 7.77 -11.25 -4.73
CA ARG A 78 6.33 -11.10 -4.50
C ARG A 78 5.94 -11.61 -3.11
N LYS A 79 6.35 -12.83 -2.78
CA LYS A 79 6.03 -13.46 -1.50
C LYS A 79 6.52 -12.62 -0.31
N PHE A 80 7.73 -12.06 -0.43
CA PHE A 80 8.27 -11.12 0.54
C PHE A 80 7.40 -9.86 0.67
N LEU A 81 7.07 -9.20 -0.45
CA LEU A 81 6.24 -7.99 -0.44
C LEU A 81 4.85 -8.23 0.16
N ILE A 82 4.20 -9.36 -0.18
CA ILE A 82 2.93 -9.78 0.43
C ILE A 82 3.10 -9.95 1.93
N GLY A 83 4.15 -10.64 2.38
CA GLY A 83 4.45 -10.83 3.80
C GLY A 83 4.64 -9.50 4.54
N CYS A 84 5.35 -8.54 3.94
CA CYS A 84 5.53 -7.21 4.50
C CYS A 84 4.21 -6.47 4.67
N VAL A 85 3.37 -6.45 3.62
CA VAL A 85 2.07 -5.76 3.69
C VAL A 85 1.14 -6.42 4.69
N ARG A 86 1.04 -7.76 4.70
CA ARG A 86 0.24 -8.49 5.70
C ARG A 86 0.68 -8.14 7.12
N LYS A 87 1.99 -8.19 7.39
CA LYS A 87 2.52 -7.86 8.72
C LYS A 87 2.26 -6.41 9.11
N LEU A 88 2.39 -5.50 8.15
CA LEU A 88 2.10 -4.08 8.37
C LEU A 88 0.62 -3.90 8.71
N LEU A 89 -0.30 -4.47 7.93
CA LEU A 89 -1.75 -4.38 8.20
C LEU A 89 -2.15 -5.04 9.53
N GLU A 90 -1.58 -6.20 9.87
CA GLU A 90 -1.82 -6.91 11.15
C GLU A 90 -1.41 -6.09 12.40
N ARG A 91 -0.42 -5.21 12.27
CA ARG A 91 0.18 -4.48 13.40
C ARG A 91 -0.01 -2.97 13.32
N SER A 92 -0.59 -2.47 12.22
CA SER A 92 -0.69 -1.06 11.95
C SER A 92 -1.87 -0.44 12.69
N GLN A 93 -1.60 0.76 13.22
CA GLN A 93 -2.61 1.64 13.80
C GLN A 93 -3.63 2.11 12.76
N LEU A 94 -3.40 1.89 11.45
CA LEU A 94 -4.38 2.13 10.38
C LEU A 94 -5.73 1.42 10.62
N THR A 95 -5.72 0.30 11.33
CA THR A 95 -6.93 -0.47 11.63
C THR A 95 -7.75 0.16 12.78
N TYR A 96 -7.13 1.01 13.60
CA TYR A 96 -7.75 1.62 14.76
C TYR A 96 -8.60 2.82 14.36
N ILE A 97 -9.85 2.84 14.83
CA ILE A 97 -10.78 3.94 14.60
C ILE A 97 -10.18 5.27 15.07
N LEU A 98 -9.53 5.29 16.24
CA LEU A 98 -8.93 6.51 16.79
C LEU A 98 -7.87 7.12 15.86
N THR A 99 -7.01 6.30 15.25
CA THR A 99 -5.97 6.79 14.33
C THR A 99 -6.60 7.39 13.07
N ARG A 100 -7.71 6.83 12.58
CA ARG A 100 -8.52 7.41 11.50
C ARG A 100 -9.21 8.69 11.91
N SER A 101 -9.84 8.72 13.09
CA SER A 101 -10.58 9.89 13.56
C SER A 101 -9.65 11.08 13.82
N VAL A 102 -8.48 10.85 14.41
CA VAL A 102 -7.52 11.92 14.73
C VAL A 102 -6.86 12.50 13.47
N SER A 103 -6.94 11.83 12.32
CA SER A 103 -6.40 12.37 11.07
C SER A 103 -7.13 13.62 10.59
N CYS A 104 -8.37 13.89 11.05
CA CYS A 104 -9.07 15.13 10.72
C CYS A 104 -8.36 16.38 11.28
N PHE A 105 -7.49 16.22 12.27
CA PHE A 105 -6.64 17.29 12.80
C PHE A 105 -5.34 17.45 12.02
N ASN A 106 -5.13 16.73 10.91
CA ASN A 106 -3.99 16.93 10.04
C ASN A 106 -4.17 18.23 9.24
N PRO A 107 -3.37 19.28 9.49
CA PRO A 107 -3.54 20.57 8.84
C PRO A 107 -3.32 20.49 7.32
N ILE A 108 -2.60 19.49 6.81
CA ILE A 108 -2.40 19.28 5.36
C ILE A 108 -3.72 18.92 4.67
N LEU A 109 -4.59 18.14 5.34
CA LEU A 109 -5.90 17.78 4.78
C LEU A 109 -6.85 18.99 4.78
N THR A 110 -6.77 19.85 5.80
CA THR A 110 -7.60 21.06 5.91
C THR A 110 -7.23 22.13 4.87
N LEU A 111 -5.96 22.23 4.48
CA LEU A 111 -5.49 23.21 3.50
C LEU A 111 -5.76 22.80 2.04
N ASN A 112 -6.06 21.53 1.78
CA ASN A 112 -6.45 21.04 0.46
C ASN A 112 -7.98 21.11 0.33
N GLU A 113 -8.51 22.27 -0.08
CA GLU A 113 -9.96 22.58 -0.20
C GLU A 113 -10.76 21.62 -1.11
N THR A 114 -10.12 20.69 -1.80
CA THR A 114 -10.77 19.75 -2.74
C THR A 114 -11.23 18.42 -2.13
N LEU A 115 -10.94 18.13 -0.85
CA LEU A 115 -11.23 16.82 -0.22
C LEU A 115 -12.40 16.82 0.78
N PHE A 116 -12.94 17.98 1.15
CA PHE A 116 -14.05 18.08 2.11
C PHE A 116 -15.35 17.40 1.64
N ASP A 117 -15.54 17.24 0.33
CA ASP A 117 -16.72 16.62 -0.26
C ASP A 117 -16.83 15.09 0.03
N GLN A 118 -15.75 14.46 0.50
CA GLN A 118 -15.75 13.05 0.90
C GLN A 118 -15.86 12.82 2.42
N THR A 119 -15.44 13.77 3.25
CA THR A 119 -15.58 13.68 4.71
C THR A 119 -17.02 13.88 5.18
N ASP A 120 -17.84 14.62 4.44
CA ASP A 120 -19.26 14.80 4.74
C ASP A 120 -20.06 13.49 4.64
N LYS A 121 -19.61 12.54 3.81
CA LYS A 121 -20.25 11.21 3.70
C LYS A 121 -19.97 10.31 4.90
N ILE A 122 -18.86 10.52 5.61
CA ILE A 122 -18.52 9.72 6.80
C ILE A 122 -19.25 10.28 8.04
N ALA A 123 -19.41 11.60 8.13
CA ALA A 123 -20.20 12.22 9.20
C ALA A 123 -21.71 11.88 9.09
N ALA A 124 -22.25 11.76 7.87
CA ALA A 124 -23.65 11.44 7.64
C ALA A 124 -24.06 9.98 7.91
N HIS A 125 -23.12 9.08 8.24
CA HIS A 125 -23.42 7.68 8.60
C HIS A 125 -23.30 7.39 10.11
N VAL A 126 -23.00 8.41 10.91
CA VAL A 126 -22.88 8.30 12.38
C VAL A 126 -23.90 9.23 13.11
N MET A 127 -24.90 9.74 12.37
CA MET A 127 -26.10 10.38 12.90
C MET A 127 -27.34 9.58 12.50
#